data_AF-A0A8T2JGC6-F1
#
_entry.id   AF-A0A8T2JGC6-F1
#
_cell.length_a   1.000
_cell.length_b   1.000
_cell.length_c   1.000
_cell.angle_alpha   90.00
_cell.angle_beta   90.00
_cell.angle_gamma   90.00
#
_symmetry.space_group_name_H-M   'P 1'
#
loop_
_entity.id
_entity.type
_entity.pdbx_description
1 polymer ?
#
loop_
_entity_poly.entity_id
_entity_poly.type
_entity_poly.pdbx_seq_one_letter_code
_entity_poly.pdbx_strand_id
1 'polypeptide(L)'
;MSPESEDEGPEEVTFQSAKNRAQEIAREQKQAANGEKALLKEKRKRKQELFKEQKAKKLLAEDFLQTLSALPDKRLEEYKDQDPKKGNADFGKKYFKKKLKPKIRLQDNYKVVRSEDYAQSSLQQQKAKEFIQMRLYGKNINRTSAREM
;
A
#
# COMPACT_ATOMS: atom_id res chain seq x y z
N MET A 1 -59.84 -8.82 -4.68
CA MET A 1 -59.12 -10.11 -4.59
C MET A 1 -58.90 -10.55 -6.02
N SER A 2 -57.69 -10.38 -6.56
CA SER A 2 -57.37 -10.75 -7.96
C SER A 2 -56.37 -11.91 -7.92
N PRO A 3 -56.76 -13.12 -8.37
CA PRO A 3 -55.84 -14.22 -8.54
C PRO A 3 -55.71 -14.57 -10.03
N GLU A 4 -54.57 -14.27 -10.64
CA GLU A 4 -54.14 -14.94 -11.89
C GLU A 4 -52.65 -14.70 -12.06
N SER A 5 -51.86 -15.51 -11.36
CA SER A 5 -50.45 -15.73 -11.66
C SER A 5 -50.38 -16.97 -12.55
N GLU A 6 -50.34 -16.76 -13.87
CA GLU A 6 -50.03 -17.81 -14.83
C GLU A 6 -48.65 -18.39 -14.48
N ASP A 7 -48.65 -19.64 -14.03
CA ASP A 7 -47.47 -20.45 -13.76
C ASP A 7 -46.89 -20.89 -15.10
N GLU A 8 -46.22 -19.97 -15.79
CA GLU A 8 -45.57 -20.23 -17.08
C GLU A 8 -44.33 -21.11 -16.82
N GLY A 9 -44.39 -22.35 -17.32
CA GLY A 9 -43.31 -23.33 -17.19
C GLY A 9 -41.98 -22.81 -17.77
N PRO A 10 -40.84 -23.42 -17.39
CA PRO A 10 -39.53 -22.94 -17.82
C PRO A 10 -39.41 -22.97 -19.35
N GLU A 11 -38.77 -21.94 -19.90
CA GLU A 11 -38.48 -21.84 -21.35
C GLU A 11 -37.84 -23.14 -21.87
N GLU A 12 -38.41 -23.68 -22.95
CA GLU A 12 -37.85 -24.84 -23.63
C GLU A 12 -36.57 -24.45 -24.37
N VAL A 13 -35.43 -24.60 -23.71
CA VAL A 13 -34.12 -24.32 -24.32
C VAL A 13 -33.66 -25.53 -25.13
N THR A 14 -33.53 -25.36 -26.45
CA THR A 14 -32.95 -26.41 -27.31
C THR A 14 -31.46 -26.63 -27.01
N PHE A 15 -30.96 -27.86 -27.20
CA PHE A 15 -29.55 -28.20 -26.96
C PHE A 15 -28.57 -27.31 -27.76
N GLN A 16 -28.93 -26.94 -29.00
CA GLN A 16 -28.14 -26.02 -29.83
C GLN A 16 -28.08 -24.61 -29.23
N SER A 17 -29.22 -24.09 -28.74
CA SER A 17 -29.29 -22.79 -28.06
C SER A 17 -28.43 -22.79 -26.78
N ALA A 18 -28.56 -23.84 -25.96
CA ALA A 18 -27.74 -24.01 -24.76
C ALA A 18 -26.24 -24.06 -25.08
N LYS A 19 -25.86 -24.78 -26.14
CA LYS A 19 -24.47 -24.87 -26.60
C LYS A 19 -23.92 -23.52 -27.06
N ASN A 20 -24.68 -22.77 -27.84
CA ASN A 20 -24.27 -21.45 -28.32
C ASN A 20 -24.14 -20.45 -27.16
N ARG A 21 -25.11 -20.43 -26.25
CA ARG A 21 -25.08 -19.60 -25.05
C ARG A 21 -23.86 -19.91 -24.17
N ALA A 22 -23.52 -21.18 -23.97
CA ALA A 22 -22.33 -21.57 -23.24
C ALA A 22 -21.03 -21.08 -23.91
N GLN A 23 -20.96 -21.10 -25.24
CA GLN A 23 -19.81 -20.57 -25.98
C GLN A 23 -19.70 -19.04 -25.87
N GLU A 24 -20.82 -18.33 -25.93
CA GLU A 24 -20.86 -16.87 -25.75
C GLU A 24 -20.40 -16.48 -24.35
N ILE A 25 -20.94 -17.13 -23.31
CA ILE A 25 -20.52 -16.92 -21.93
C ILE A 25 -19.00 -17.13 -21.78
N ALA A 26 -18.45 -18.19 -22.36
CA ALA A 26 -17.01 -18.45 -22.30
C ALA A 26 -16.18 -17.34 -22.99
N ARG A 27 -16.67 -16.80 -24.11
CA ARG A 27 -16.03 -15.68 -24.83
C ARG A 27 -16.11 -14.40 -24.01
N GLU A 28 -17.26 -14.07 -23.45
CA GLU A 28 -17.48 -12.89 -22.60
C GLU A 28 -16.60 -12.93 -21.36
N GLN A 29 -16.54 -14.08 -20.67
CA GLN A 29 -15.66 -14.25 -19.51
C GLN A 29 -14.20 -14.01 -19.87
N LYS A 30 -13.74 -14.52 -21.02
CA LYS A 30 -12.37 -14.28 -21.50
C LYS A 30 -12.14 -12.80 -21.82
N GLN A 31 -13.10 -12.12 -22.44
CA GLN A 31 -13.00 -10.69 -22.73
C GLN A 31 -12.98 -9.85 -21.47
N ALA A 32 -13.86 -10.15 -20.51
CA ALA A 32 -13.91 -9.49 -19.20
C ALA A 32 -12.57 -9.63 -18.46
N ALA A 33 -12.02 -10.85 -18.39
CA ALA A 33 -10.72 -11.11 -17.76
C ALA A 33 -9.57 -10.37 -18.47
N ASN A 34 -9.62 -10.23 -19.79
CA ASN A 34 -8.64 -9.46 -20.54
C ASN A 34 -8.78 -7.95 -20.31
N GLY A 35 -10.02 -7.44 -20.23
CA GLY A 35 -10.31 -6.05 -19.91
C GLY A 35 -9.81 -5.66 -18.52
N GLU A 36 -10.06 -6.50 -17.51
CA GLU A 36 -9.56 -6.28 -16.15
C GLU A 36 -8.02 -6.22 -16.11
N LYS A 37 -7.34 -7.16 -16.80
CA LYS A 37 -5.88 -7.16 -16.92
C LYS A 37 -5.36 -5.89 -17.60
N ALA A 38 -6.06 -5.38 -18.62
CA ALA A 38 -5.70 -4.15 -19.31
C ALA A 38 -5.81 -2.93 -18.38
N LEU A 39 -6.93 -2.81 -17.64
CA LEU A 39 -7.14 -1.75 -16.65
C LEU A 39 -6.06 -1.76 -15.56
N LEU A 40 -5.67 -2.94 -15.08
CA LEU A 40 -4.61 -3.07 -14.07
C LEU A 40 -3.24 -2.63 -14.61
N LYS A 41 -2.93 -2.95 -15.87
CA LYS A 41 -1.70 -2.50 -16.53
C LYS A 41 -1.69 -0.98 -16.70
N GLU A 42 -2.81 -0.38 -17.08
CA GLU A 42 -2.94 1.07 -17.21
C GLU A 42 -2.72 1.78 -15.87
N LYS A 43 -3.36 1.30 -14.79
CA LYS A 43 -3.13 1.81 -13.42
C LYS A 43 -1.65 1.72 -13.02
N ARG A 44 -0.98 0.62 -13.35
CA ARG A 44 0.46 0.45 -13.10
C ARG A 44 1.29 1.48 -13.88
N LYS A 45 1.01 1.70 -15.17
CA LYS A 45 1.69 2.71 -15.99
C LYS A 45 1.52 4.10 -15.42
N ARG A 46 0.27 4.50 -15.11
CA ARG A 46 -0.04 5.80 -14.50
C ARG A 46 0.72 6.04 -13.20
N LYS A 47 0.82 5.01 -12.34
CA LYS A 47 1.60 5.11 -11.09
C LYS A 47 3.11 5.30 -11.35
N GLN A 48 3.65 4.61 -12.36
CA GLN A 48 5.05 4.76 -12.76
C GLN A 48 5.34 6.14 -13.33
N GLU A 49 4.43 6.69 -14.14
CA GLU A 49 4.53 8.05 -14.69
C GLU A 49 4.52 9.09 -13.57
N LEU A 50 3.57 9.01 -12.63
CA LEU A 50 3.54 9.88 -11.45
C LEU A 50 4.84 9.81 -10.64
N PHE A 51 5.42 8.61 -10.48
CA PHE A 51 6.70 8.48 -9.78
C PHE A 51 7.85 9.15 -10.55
N LYS A 52 7.90 8.98 -11.87
CA LYS A 52 8.91 9.65 -12.72
C LYS A 52 8.77 11.17 -12.65
N GLU A 53 7.55 11.69 -12.77
CA GLU A 53 7.25 13.12 -12.65
C GLU A 53 7.61 13.66 -11.27
N GLN A 54 7.25 12.94 -10.19
CA GLN A 54 7.62 13.34 -8.84
C GLN A 54 9.13 13.32 -8.64
N LYS A 55 9.83 12.33 -9.20
CA LYS A 55 11.30 12.27 -9.14
C LYS A 55 11.93 13.43 -9.90
N ALA A 56 11.39 13.78 -11.06
CA ALA A 56 11.84 14.93 -11.84
C ALA A 56 11.58 16.26 -11.11
N LYS A 57 10.39 16.43 -10.51
CA LYS A 57 10.04 17.63 -9.72
C LYS A 57 10.82 17.75 -8.41
N LYS A 58 11.17 16.63 -7.77
CA LYS A 58 12.01 16.59 -6.56
C LYS A 58 13.50 16.73 -6.86
N LEU A 59 13.90 16.63 -8.13
CA LEU A 59 15.28 16.93 -8.50
C LEU A 59 15.49 18.43 -8.26
N LEU A 60 16.52 18.74 -7.47
CA LEU A 60 16.99 20.12 -7.36
C LEU A 60 17.36 20.61 -8.76
N ALA A 61 17.14 21.89 -9.06
CA ALA A 61 17.48 22.46 -10.35
C ALA A 61 18.95 22.15 -10.69
N GLU A 62 19.21 21.81 -11.95
CA GLU A 62 20.53 21.39 -12.42
C GLU A 62 21.63 22.38 -11.98
N ASP A 63 21.32 23.68 -12.02
CA ASP A 63 22.21 24.77 -11.58
C ASP A 63 22.68 24.61 -10.13
N PHE A 64 21.79 24.19 -9.21
CA PHE A 64 22.16 23.92 -7.82
C PHE A 64 23.00 22.65 -7.67
N LEU A 65 22.73 21.61 -8.46
CA LEU A 65 23.54 20.39 -8.45
C LEU A 65 24.95 20.65 -9.01
N GLN A 66 25.05 21.47 -10.05
CA GLN A 66 26.30 21.84 -10.68
C GLN A 66 27.16 22.74 -9.79
N THR A 67 26.54 23.65 -9.03
CA THR A 67 27.27 24.46 -8.03
C THR A 67 27.80 23.61 -6.89
N LEU A 68 27.03 22.64 -6.40
CA LEU A 68 27.50 21.71 -5.37
C LEU A 68 28.64 20.80 -5.87
N SER A 69 28.62 20.37 -7.13
CA SER A 69 29.70 19.55 -7.69
C SER A 69 30.96 20.34 -8.04
N ALA A 70 30.82 21.63 -8.35
CA ALA A 70 31.93 22.54 -8.56
C ALA A 70 32.56 23.06 -7.26
N LEU A 71 31.88 22.87 -6.12
CA LEU A 71 32.46 23.17 -4.82
C LEU A 71 33.66 22.23 -4.58
N PRO A 72 34.83 22.74 -4.20
CA PRO A 72 35.95 21.89 -3.82
C PRO A 72 35.56 21.07 -2.57
N ASP A 73 35.95 19.79 -2.53
CA ASP A 73 35.69 18.77 -1.50
C ASP A 73 36.27 19.09 -0.09
N LYS A 74 36.37 20.36 0.28
CA LYS A 74 37.02 20.84 1.51
C LYS A 74 36.19 20.61 2.80
N ARG A 75 35.25 19.67 2.81
CA ARG A 75 34.42 19.34 4.01
C ARG A 75 34.32 17.84 4.29
N LEU A 76 35.43 17.10 4.19
CA LEU A 76 35.54 15.73 4.68
C LEU A 76 36.83 15.48 5.51
N GLU A 77 37.32 16.50 6.21
CA GLU A 77 38.43 16.34 7.18
C GLU A 77 38.03 16.58 8.64
N GLU A 78 36.73 16.66 8.93
CA GLU A 78 36.22 16.54 10.29
C GLU A 78 35.24 15.35 10.29
N TYR A 79 35.35 14.45 11.28
CA TYR A 79 34.81 13.08 11.32
C TYR A 79 35.64 12.01 10.59
N LYS A 80 36.94 11.94 10.89
CA LYS A 80 37.63 10.63 10.90
C LYS A 80 37.45 10.03 12.28
N ASP A 81 36.46 9.15 12.41
CA ASP A 81 36.56 8.04 13.35
C ASP A 81 35.81 6.82 12.80
N GLN A 82 36.58 5.75 12.66
CA GLN A 82 36.25 4.35 12.40
C GLN A 82 36.15 3.86 10.95
N ASP A 83 37.21 3.12 10.60
CA ASP A 83 37.49 2.35 9.38
C ASP A 83 36.33 1.51 8.84
N PRO A 84 36.34 1.29 7.51
CA PRO A 84 36.37 -0.10 7.07
C PRO A 84 37.52 -0.33 6.08
N LYS A 85 38.42 -1.24 6.45
CA LYS A 85 39.43 -1.79 5.55
C LYS A 85 38.76 -2.40 4.31
N LYS A 86 39.02 -1.81 3.15
CA LYS A 86 38.91 -2.44 1.84
C LYS A 86 39.92 -3.59 1.77
N GLY A 87 39.42 -4.82 1.87
CA GLY A 87 40.13 -6.02 1.45
C GLY A 87 39.54 -6.52 0.14
N ASN A 88 40.24 -6.28 -0.97
CA ASN A 88 40.00 -7.00 -2.21
C ASN A 88 40.47 -8.44 -2.00
N ALA A 89 39.56 -9.41 -2.08
CA ALA A 89 39.94 -10.81 -2.13
C ALA A 89 38.94 -11.58 -3.01
N ASP A 90 39.39 -11.86 -4.23
CA ASP A 90 38.84 -12.91 -5.07
C ASP A 90 38.83 -14.23 -4.31
N PHE A 91 37.65 -14.75 -4.00
CA PHE A 91 37.50 -16.12 -3.53
C PHE A 91 36.54 -16.88 -4.45
N GLY A 92 37.16 -17.73 -5.26
CA GLY A 92 36.51 -18.64 -6.19
C GLY A 92 35.47 -19.54 -5.52
N LYS A 93 34.45 -19.86 -6.31
CA LYS A 93 33.37 -20.80 -6.02
C LYS A 93 33.90 -22.12 -5.42
N LYS A 94 33.56 -22.40 -4.16
CA LYS A 94 33.48 -23.76 -3.62
C LYS A 94 32.17 -23.92 -2.85
N TYR A 95 31.23 -24.64 -3.44
CA TYR A 95 29.96 -25.00 -2.84
C TYR A 95 30.17 -25.96 -1.68
N PHE A 96 30.17 -25.46 -0.44
CA PHE A 96 29.93 -26.29 0.74
C PHE A 96 28.44 -26.24 1.07
N LYS A 97 27.69 -27.29 0.68
CA LYS A 97 26.31 -27.50 1.14
C LYS A 97 26.32 -27.94 2.60
N LYS A 98 26.50 -27.00 3.53
CA LYS A 98 26.15 -27.21 4.94
C LYS A 98 24.67 -26.84 5.12
N LYS A 99 23.83 -27.84 5.36
CA LYS A 99 22.42 -27.62 5.74
C LYS A 99 22.36 -27.02 7.15
N LEU A 100 22.55 -25.71 7.24
CA LEU A 100 22.17 -24.94 8.41
C LEU A 100 20.67 -24.68 8.29
N LYS A 101 19.85 -25.26 9.16
CA LYS A 101 18.48 -24.79 9.38
C LYS A 101 18.57 -23.60 10.34
N PRO A 102 18.34 -22.35 9.91
CA PRO A 102 18.24 -21.28 10.89
C PRO A 102 16.80 -21.28 11.39
N LYS A 103 16.58 -21.74 12.63
CA LYS A 103 15.32 -21.50 13.34
C LYS A 103 15.34 -20.05 13.83
N ILE A 104 15.17 -19.12 12.90
CA ILE A 104 14.97 -17.70 13.23
C ILE A 104 13.52 -17.62 13.72
N ARG A 105 13.34 -17.65 15.04
CA ARG A 105 12.13 -17.07 15.63
C ARG A 105 12.31 -15.56 15.49
N LEU A 106 11.84 -14.99 14.37
CA LEU A 106 11.67 -13.55 14.26
C LEU A 106 10.70 -13.18 15.39
N GLN A 107 11.20 -12.44 16.38
CA GLN A 107 10.31 -11.82 17.34
C GLN A 107 9.45 -10.80 16.58
N ASP A 108 8.15 -10.92 16.79
CA ASP A 108 7.11 -10.30 16.01
C ASP A 108 7.19 -8.76 16.02
N ASN A 109 7.15 -8.19 14.82
CA ASN A 109 6.60 -6.88 14.44
C ASN A 109 7.23 -5.60 15.01
N TYR A 110 8.08 -4.95 14.21
CA TYR A 110 8.39 -3.53 14.35
C TYR A 110 7.20 -2.69 13.87
N LYS A 111 6.61 -1.88 14.76
CA LYS A 111 5.62 -0.87 14.40
C LYS A 111 6.33 0.46 14.13
N VAL A 112 6.45 0.82 12.86
CA VAL A 112 6.93 2.16 12.47
C VAL A 112 5.76 3.12 12.66
N VAL A 113 5.90 4.07 13.58
CA VAL A 113 4.92 5.14 13.83
C VAL A 113 5.62 6.46 13.54
N ARG A 114 5.01 7.32 12.71
CA ARG A 114 5.51 8.69 12.52
C ARG A 114 5.13 9.50 13.76
N SER A 115 5.99 10.44 14.17
CA SER A 115 5.66 11.35 15.29
C SER A 115 4.32 12.08 15.08
N GLU A 116 3.97 12.37 13.82
CA GLU A 116 2.69 12.99 13.45
C GLU A 116 1.48 12.06 13.66
N ASP A 117 1.67 10.73 13.59
CA ASP A 117 0.59 9.76 13.79
C ASP A 117 0.11 9.78 15.25
N TYR A 118 0.99 10.09 16.21
CA TYR A 118 0.60 10.32 17.61
C TYR A 118 -0.27 11.59 17.73
N ALA A 119 0.14 12.69 17.10
CA ALA A 119 -0.64 13.93 17.11
C ALA A 119 -2.00 13.75 16.42
N GLN A 120 -2.05 13.09 15.25
CA GLN A 120 -3.30 12.78 14.56
C GLN A 120 -4.19 11.83 15.36
N SER A 121 -3.60 10.82 16.01
CA SER A 121 -4.35 9.92 16.89
C SER A 121 -4.96 10.67 18.08
N SER A 122 -4.24 11.64 18.65
CA SER A 122 -4.77 12.49 19.73
C SER A 122 -5.92 13.38 19.24
N LEU A 123 -5.80 13.98 18.04
CA LEU A 123 -6.87 14.80 17.44
C LEU A 123 -8.11 13.96 17.12
N GLN A 124 -7.92 12.77 16.53
CA GLN A 124 -9.03 11.86 16.23
C GLN A 124 -9.71 11.36 17.51
N GLN A 125 -8.94 11.06 18.56
CA GLN A 125 -9.47 10.69 19.87
C GLN A 125 -10.23 11.85 20.52
N GLN A 126 -9.72 13.09 20.42
CA GLN A 126 -10.43 14.28 20.90
C GLN A 126 -11.76 14.47 20.16
N LYS A 127 -11.76 14.41 18.83
CA LYS A 127 -12.99 14.48 18.02
C LYS A 127 -13.98 13.37 18.39
N ALA A 128 -13.49 12.15 18.62
CA ALA A 128 -14.34 11.04 19.05
C ALA A 128 -14.94 11.28 20.44
N LYS A 129 -14.15 11.79 21.39
CA LYS A 129 -14.64 12.19 22.73
C LYS A 129 -15.70 13.28 22.62
N GLU A 130 -15.47 14.31 21.82
CA GLU A 130 -16.43 15.39 21.57
C GLU A 130 -17.72 14.87 20.94
N PHE A 131 -17.62 13.97 19.95
CA PHE A 131 -18.78 13.35 19.32
C PHE A 131 -19.63 12.56 20.32
N ILE A 132 -19.00 11.72 21.14
CA ILE A 132 -19.66 10.96 22.21
C ILE A 132 -20.29 11.93 23.20
N GLN A 133 -19.57 12.99 23.60
CA GLN A 133 -20.06 13.98 24.54
C GLN A 133 -21.29 14.72 24.03
N MET A 134 -21.28 15.18 22.77
CA MET A 134 -22.43 15.83 22.15
C MET A 134 -23.64 14.89 22.04
N ARG A 135 -23.42 13.62 21.68
CA ARG A 135 -24.52 12.69 21.39
C ARG A 135 -25.15 12.08 22.64
N LEU A 136 -24.35 11.75 23.65
CA LEU A 136 -24.82 11.11 24.88
C LEU A 136 -25.20 12.12 25.96
N TYR A 137 -24.46 13.23 26.06
CA TYR A 137 -24.56 14.13 27.22
C TYR A 137 -25.02 15.56 26.86
N GLY A 138 -25.17 15.87 25.57
CA GLY A 138 -25.65 17.18 25.12
C GLY A 138 -24.64 18.32 25.36
N LYS A 139 -24.94 19.49 24.79
CA LYS A 139 -24.11 20.69 24.96
C LYS A 139 -24.31 21.21 26.39
N ASN A 140 -23.26 21.13 27.23
CA ASN A 140 -23.15 21.71 28.59
C ASN A 140 -23.38 20.80 29.81
N ILE A 141 -23.00 19.52 29.78
CA ILE A 141 -22.94 18.70 31.02
C ILE A 141 -21.48 18.33 31.32
N ASN A 142 -20.82 19.12 32.18
CA ASN A 142 -19.52 18.78 32.77
C ASN A 142 -19.73 17.74 33.87
N ARG A 143 -19.83 16.45 33.52
CA ARG A 143 -19.64 15.39 34.51
C ARG A 143 -18.15 15.25 34.78
N THR A 144 -17.73 15.63 35.98
CA THR A 144 -16.40 15.31 36.50
C THR A 144 -16.22 13.79 36.42
N SER A 145 -15.14 13.34 35.74
CA SER A 145 -14.80 11.93 35.76
C SER A 145 -14.44 11.55 37.20
N ALA A 146 -15.04 10.50 37.74
CA ALA A 146 -14.87 10.03 39.13
C ALA A 146 -13.44 9.52 39.48
N ARG A 147 -12.42 10.02 38.79
CA ARG A 147 -11.01 9.66 38.95
C ARG A 147 -10.19 10.74 39.66
N GLU A 148 -10.86 11.76 40.19
CA GLU A 148 -10.30 12.74 41.13
C GLU A 148 -10.91 12.51 42.52
N MET A 149 -10.59 11.36 43.10
CA MET A 149 -10.48 11.10 44.55
C MET A 149 -9.31 10.16 44.77
#